data_AF-A0A7X7SWE8-F1
#
_entry.id   AF-A0A7X7SWE8-F1
#
_cell.length_a   1.000
_cell.length_b   1.000
_cell.length_c   1.000
_cell.angle_alpha   90.00
_cell.angle_beta   90.00
_cell.angle_gamma   90.00
#
_symmetry.space_group_name_H-M   'P 1'
#
loop_
_entity.id
_entity.type
_entity.pdbx_description
1 polymer ?
#
loop_
_entity_poly.entity_id
_entity_poly.type
_entity_poly.pdbx_seq_one_letter_code
_entity_poly.pdbx_strand_id
1 'polypeptide(L)'
;MPTVSVGIPDTTFVTSSQPTQNFSFYPLMYVGNEPSFSDSIGLMEIDLSSIPVTNVDSAVLQLAVIVKTGAEPSPIVVNRVTSPFDASTVTYNTLPSFTPTTSQINVETSDLYTIVEIDITELVNQWLNGTHPNFGIALTNPDGATLVQFATNNIVYEPYFPKLVVSYSDTPTPPSDNPYGYIYNTGSQTVEVNNSIAFSNNGALLGISHDADTAPIIIENPGVYAVWYTVTGAEANQFTLYRNDSPVPGSTYGTGTTNNGYTGMVIINAAAGDQITLRNHTSAGPVTLDNAAGGTETGVSASIMILRIGAPVSTDPQLDAVNNAQDITQMRTAITDPALGLNLDGFNSLSTTAQDIVLQSLLTNRPDLGYPSVSGLQEALDMAVNEVVDPENIHVRAGSVGGNGSIAQPFGTITEGINAVVPGGTVHIEAGTYPITTQINLNKAGVTLLGEPGAELILQADIIPLLITGSDATVQGLTMTSDIPYPKEFIQIGAPNVRLIGNTIFGPEQPPPMADWVVNRAVVSQVNTVNVLLQQNTFYSLRTGMYINPDTTGAINNNVVYNTKGGFLVDRAFTTFTGNSWGTPPNEFDIVLLEGTTMGPPYDNLAQLSADNDNATISDQR
;
A
#
# COMPACT_ATOMS: atom_id res chain seq x y z
N MET A 1 27.44 -31.08 11.10
CA MET A 1 26.96 -29.83 11.71
C MET A 1 25.96 -29.25 10.74
N PRO A 2 24.69 -29.09 11.11
CA PRO A 2 23.77 -28.24 10.36
C PRO A 2 24.42 -26.88 10.07
N THR A 3 24.24 -26.40 8.83
CA THR A 3 24.66 -25.06 8.42
C THR A 3 23.43 -24.33 7.90
N VAL A 4 23.19 -23.12 8.40
CA VAL A 4 22.09 -22.25 7.99
C VAL A 4 22.68 -20.97 7.41
N SER A 5 22.07 -20.48 6.34
CA SER A 5 22.38 -19.17 5.76
C SER A 5 21.28 -18.20 6.14
N VAL A 6 21.64 -17.14 6.85
CA VAL A 6 20.74 -16.04 7.24
C VAL A 6 21.00 -14.88 6.28
N GLY A 7 19.98 -14.49 5.50
CA GLY A 7 20.06 -13.30 4.66
C GLY A 7 20.05 -12.02 5.50
N ILE A 8 20.73 -10.97 5.03
CA ILE A 8 20.78 -9.67 5.71
C ILE A 8 20.24 -8.62 4.72
N PRO A 9 18.90 -8.47 4.61
CA PRO A 9 18.28 -7.56 3.65
C PRO A 9 18.27 -6.09 4.13
N ASP A 10 18.38 -5.85 5.43
CA ASP A 10 18.28 -4.50 5.98
C ASP A 10 19.68 -3.90 6.11
N THR A 11 20.16 -3.37 4.97
CA THR A 11 21.50 -2.78 4.85
C THR A 11 21.41 -1.32 4.40
N THR A 12 22.32 -0.49 4.89
CA THR A 12 22.44 0.93 4.51
C THR A 12 23.84 1.43 4.82
N PHE A 13 24.16 2.66 4.42
CA PHE A 13 25.33 3.36 4.93
C PHE A 13 24.96 4.80 5.26
N VAL A 14 25.77 5.42 6.10
CA VAL A 14 25.68 6.85 6.38
C VAL A 14 26.99 7.52 5.99
N THR A 15 26.92 8.77 5.53
CA THR A 15 28.10 9.54 5.10
C THR A 15 28.06 10.94 5.72
N SER A 16 29.22 11.37 6.21
CA SER A 16 29.41 12.72 6.75
C SER A 16 29.20 13.84 5.73
N SER A 17 29.34 13.55 4.43
CA SER A 17 29.12 14.50 3.33
C SER A 17 27.64 14.81 3.09
N GLN A 18 26.73 13.89 3.44
CA GLN A 18 25.28 14.01 3.21
C GLN A 18 24.52 13.63 4.47
N PRO A 19 24.62 14.46 5.53
CA PRO A 19 24.33 14.00 6.87
C PRO A 19 22.85 13.77 7.19
N THR A 20 21.95 14.24 6.32
CA THR A 20 20.49 14.10 6.44
C THR A 20 19.90 13.08 5.48
N GLN A 21 20.70 12.44 4.64
CA GLN A 21 20.22 11.46 3.66
C GLN A 21 20.30 10.04 4.22
N ASN A 22 19.32 9.22 3.85
CA ASN A 22 19.32 7.77 4.05
C ASN A 22 19.68 7.08 2.73
N PHE A 23 20.47 6.01 2.78
CA PHE A 23 20.96 5.30 1.60
C PHE A 23 20.51 3.83 1.56
N SER A 24 19.42 3.47 2.23
CA SER A 24 18.91 2.09 2.27
C SER A 24 18.51 1.55 0.90
N PHE A 25 18.21 2.43 -0.07
CA PHE A 25 17.87 2.05 -1.45
C PHE A 25 19.10 1.84 -2.34
N TYR A 26 20.32 2.15 -1.87
CA TYR A 26 21.52 2.07 -2.70
C TYR A 26 21.94 0.60 -2.90
N PRO A 27 22.42 0.23 -4.11
CA PRO A 27 22.89 -1.13 -4.40
C PRO A 27 24.24 -1.47 -3.75
N LEU A 28 24.93 -0.46 -3.20
CA LEU A 28 26.27 -0.58 -2.62
C LEU A 28 26.33 0.14 -1.27
N MET A 29 26.95 -0.50 -0.28
CA MET A 29 27.18 0.00 1.06
C MET A 29 28.64 0.46 1.20
N TYR A 30 28.83 1.74 1.53
CA TYR A 30 30.13 2.41 1.56
C TYR A 30 30.73 2.35 2.97
N VAL A 31 31.99 1.91 3.07
CA VAL A 31 32.73 1.81 4.33
C VAL A 31 34.12 2.42 4.17
N GLY A 32 34.39 3.47 4.95
CA GLY A 32 35.67 4.18 4.97
C GLY A 32 35.63 5.57 4.34
N ASN A 33 36.79 6.04 3.89
CA ASN A 33 36.98 7.43 3.49
C ASN A 33 37.30 7.56 1.99
N GLU A 34 36.62 8.50 1.32
CA GLU A 34 37.00 8.95 -0.01
C GLU A 34 36.74 10.45 -0.21
N PRO A 35 37.36 11.10 -1.22
CA PRO A 35 37.19 12.54 -1.44
C PRO A 35 35.74 13.01 -1.68
N SER A 36 34.87 12.16 -2.25
CA SER A 36 33.51 12.57 -2.64
C SER A 36 32.48 12.35 -1.52
N PHE A 37 32.64 11.28 -0.74
CA PHE A 37 31.71 10.86 0.31
C PHE A 37 32.25 11.08 1.72
N SER A 38 33.48 11.58 1.89
CA SER A 38 34.11 11.75 3.21
C SER A 38 34.05 10.45 4.02
N ASP A 39 33.86 10.51 5.34
CA ASP A 39 33.71 9.33 6.19
C ASP A 39 32.35 8.65 6.01
N SER A 40 32.36 7.35 5.73
CA SER A 40 31.19 6.50 5.49
C SER A 40 31.19 5.25 6.38
N ILE A 41 30.05 4.94 6.97
CA ILE A 41 29.85 3.82 7.90
C ILE A 41 28.72 2.94 7.36
N GLY A 42 29.02 1.65 7.13
CA GLY A 42 28.02 0.66 6.74
C GLY A 42 27.23 0.16 7.95
N LEU A 43 25.93 -0.04 7.81
CA LEU A 43 25.02 -0.50 8.87
C LEU A 43 24.20 -1.69 8.36
N MET A 44 24.02 -2.70 9.22
CA MET A 44 23.24 -3.89 8.91
C MET A 44 22.45 -4.37 10.12
N GLU A 45 21.16 -4.67 9.92
CA GLU A 45 20.32 -5.37 10.90
C GLU A 45 20.33 -6.87 10.59
N ILE A 46 20.59 -7.70 11.61
CA ILE A 46 20.74 -9.15 11.44
C ILE A 46 19.65 -9.85 12.25
N ASP A 47 18.71 -10.53 11.58
CA ASP A 47 17.69 -11.34 12.25
C ASP A 47 18.20 -12.75 12.55
N LEU A 48 18.30 -13.08 13.85
CA LEU A 48 18.71 -14.40 14.32
C LEU A 48 17.54 -15.29 14.77
N SER A 49 16.29 -14.86 14.56
CA SER A 49 15.08 -15.58 14.98
C SER A 49 14.99 -17.01 14.41
N SER A 50 15.63 -17.25 13.27
CA SER A 50 15.70 -18.56 12.61
C SER A 50 16.72 -19.53 13.22
N ILE A 51 17.61 -19.07 14.10
CA ILE A 51 18.64 -19.89 14.74
C ILE A 51 18.05 -20.58 15.98
N PRO A 52 17.88 -21.91 15.99
CA PRO A 52 17.11 -22.60 17.03
C PRO A 52 17.93 -22.95 18.27
N VAL A 53 19.08 -22.30 18.46
CA VAL A 53 20.05 -22.58 19.53
C VAL A 53 20.48 -21.30 20.22
N THR A 54 20.86 -21.41 21.49
CA THR A 54 21.37 -20.28 22.29
C THR A 54 22.88 -20.08 22.14
N ASN A 55 23.56 -20.98 21.44
CA ASN A 55 24.98 -20.91 21.13
C ASN A 55 25.29 -21.61 19.80
N VAL A 56 26.17 -21.03 19.00
CA VAL A 56 26.61 -21.55 17.71
C VAL A 56 28.10 -21.88 17.74
N ASP A 57 28.51 -22.84 16.91
CA ASP A 57 29.92 -23.23 16.76
C ASP A 57 30.70 -22.24 15.91
N SER A 58 30.02 -21.64 14.91
CA SER A 58 30.61 -20.67 13.98
C SER A 58 29.51 -19.76 13.43
N ALA A 59 29.85 -18.48 13.24
CA ALA A 59 29.04 -17.50 12.50
C ALA A 59 29.95 -16.61 11.66
N VAL A 60 29.87 -16.76 10.33
CA VAL A 60 30.74 -16.09 9.35
C VAL A 60 29.93 -15.12 8.51
N LEU A 61 30.21 -13.82 8.65
CA LEU A 61 29.64 -12.77 7.84
C LEU A 61 30.30 -12.79 6.45
N GLN A 62 29.49 -12.88 5.41
CA GLN A 62 29.93 -12.92 4.01
C GLN A 62 29.47 -11.66 3.28
N LEU A 63 30.44 -10.90 2.74
CA LEU A 63 30.20 -9.65 2.02
C LEU A 63 30.92 -9.65 0.68
N ALA A 64 30.22 -9.30 -0.40
CA ALA A 64 30.85 -9.18 -1.72
C ALA A 64 31.51 -7.80 -1.89
N VAL A 65 32.79 -7.78 -2.26
CA VAL A 65 33.56 -6.54 -2.49
C VAL A 65 33.37 -6.09 -3.93
N ILE A 66 32.77 -4.92 -4.16
CA ILE A 66 32.47 -4.42 -5.51
C ILE A 66 33.46 -3.33 -5.93
N VAL A 67 33.83 -2.45 -5.01
CA VAL A 67 34.80 -1.37 -5.24
C VAL A 67 35.75 -1.29 -4.06
N LYS A 68 37.02 -1.00 -4.36
CA LYS A 68 38.04 -0.64 -3.39
C LYS A 68 38.87 0.52 -3.92
N THR A 69 39.07 1.55 -3.11
CA THR A 69 40.00 2.64 -3.42
C THR A 69 41.38 2.35 -2.82
N GLY A 70 42.42 2.83 -3.51
CA GLY A 70 43.81 2.64 -3.10
C GLY A 70 44.33 1.20 -3.28
N ALA A 71 45.65 1.07 -3.29
CA ALA A 71 46.33 -0.24 -3.36
C ALA A 71 46.59 -0.85 -1.96
N GLU A 72 46.66 -0.02 -0.92
CA GLU A 72 46.88 -0.47 0.46
C GLU A 72 45.65 -1.22 1.00
N PRO A 73 45.81 -2.28 1.80
CA PRO A 73 44.68 -3.01 2.38
C PRO A 73 43.76 -2.12 3.23
N SER A 74 42.45 -2.30 3.11
CA SER A 74 41.44 -1.57 3.92
C SER A 74 41.09 -2.38 5.17
N PRO A 75 41.46 -1.94 6.40
CA PRO A 75 41.10 -2.64 7.62
C PRO A 75 39.63 -2.42 7.99
N ILE A 76 38.74 -3.30 7.55
CA ILE A 76 37.32 -3.26 7.87
C ILE A 76 37.08 -3.87 9.24
N VAL A 77 36.56 -3.07 10.16
CA VAL A 77 36.25 -3.46 11.55
C VAL A 77 34.75 -3.62 11.71
N VAL A 78 34.33 -4.74 12.32
CA VAL A 78 32.95 -4.95 12.75
C VAL A 78 32.76 -4.34 14.13
N ASN A 79 31.78 -3.45 14.27
CA ASN A 79 31.38 -2.85 15.52
C ASN A 79 30.00 -3.37 15.91
N ARG A 80 29.80 -3.63 17.20
CA ARG A 80 28.48 -3.92 17.75
C ARG A 80 27.73 -2.62 17.96
N VAL A 81 26.53 -2.51 17.40
CA VAL A 81 25.64 -1.38 17.63
C VAL A 81 25.02 -1.49 19.04
N THR A 82 25.00 -0.37 19.77
CA THR A 82 24.61 -0.31 21.20
C THR A 82 23.31 0.45 21.46
N SER A 83 22.67 0.97 20.42
CA SER A 83 21.34 1.61 20.49
C SER A 83 20.51 1.23 19.26
N PRO A 84 19.17 1.10 19.38
CA PRO A 84 18.30 0.78 18.25
C PRO A 84 18.48 1.76 17.08
N PHE A 85 18.36 1.26 15.85
CA PHE A 85 18.20 2.06 14.64
C PHE A 85 17.26 1.32 13.68
N ASP A 86 16.89 2.00 12.59
CA ASP A 86 16.11 1.42 11.48
C ASP A 86 16.88 1.74 10.19
N ALA A 87 17.26 0.70 9.45
CA ALA A 87 18.06 0.85 8.24
C ALA A 87 17.38 1.76 7.20
N SER A 88 16.05 1.79 7.14
CA SER A 88 15.26 2.56 6.18
C SER A 88 15.19 4.06 6.49
N THR A 89 15.49 4.47 7.73
CA THR A 89 15.35 5.87 8.17
C THR A 89 16.62 6.49 8.76
N VAL A 90 17.63 5.68 9.12
CA VAL A 90 18.88 6.17 9.70
C VAL A 90 19.64 7.12 8.76
N THR A 91 20.23 8.17 9.32
CA THR A 91 21.06 9.17 8.63
C THR A 91 22.35 9.36 9.42
N TYR A 92 23.34 10.06 8.87
CA TYR A 92 24.57 10.35 9.63
C TYR A 92 24.29 11.14 10.92
N ASN A 93 23.30 12.05 10.90
CA ASN A 93 22.89 12.82 12.07
C ASN A 93 22.21 11.96 13.16
N THR A 94 21.63 10.82 12.77
CA THR A 94 20.93 9.89 13.66
C THR A 94 21.70 8.58 13.84
N LEU A 95 22.99 8.56 13.48
CA LEU A 95 23.88 7.40 13.57
C LEU A 95 23.82 6.79 14.98
N PRO A 96 23.51 5.48 15.11
CA PRO A 96 23.46 4.85 16.42
C PRO A 96 24.84 4.76 17.06
N SER A 97 24.87 4.70 18.38
CA SER A 97 26.09 4.38 19.12
C SER A 97 26.58 2.97 18.80
N PHE A 98 27.89 2.75 18.71
CA PHE A 98 28.49 1.44 18.52
C PHE A 98 29.85 1.32 19.24
N THR A 99 30.30 0.09 19.45
CA THR A 99 31.58 -0.24 20.10
C THR A 99 32.34 -1.26 19.24
N PRO A 100 33.65 -1.09 19.01
CA PRO A 100 34.44 -2.02 18.21
C PRO A 100 34.48 -3.42 18.82
N THR A 101 34.48 -4.43 17.96
CA THR A 101 34.71 -5.83 18.33
C THR A 101 36.14 -6.26 17.97
N THR A 102 36.48 -7.51 18.25
CA THR A 102 37.73 -8.15 17.81
C THR A 102 37.68 -8.59 16.33
N SER A 103 36.48 -8.67 15.75
CA SER A 103 36.24 -9.11 14.37
C SER A 103 36.59 -8.02 13.35
N GLN A 104 37.52 -8.33 12.47
CA GLN A 104 38.01 -7.44 11.43
C GLN A 104 38.57 -8.23 10.24
N ILE A 105 38.70 -7.57 9.09
CA ILE A 105 39.38 -8.12 7.91
C ILE A 105 40.13 -7.01 7.16
N ASN A 106 41.26 -7.34 6.55
CA ASN A 106 41.91 -6.46 5.58
C ASN A 106 41.40 -6.80 4.19
N VAL A 107 40.69 -5.86 3.55
CA VAL A 107 40.24 -6.01 2.16
C VAL A 107 41.34 -5.54 1.21
N GLU A 108 41.80 -6.44 0.37
CA GLU A 108 42.84 -6.22 -0.63
C GLU A 108 42.26 -6.03 -2.04
N THR A 109 43.07 -5.55 -2.99
CA THR A 109 42.63 -5.41 -4.38
C THR A 109 42.33 -6.76 -5.04
N SER A 110 42.89 -7.86 -4.53
CA SER A 110 42.58 -9.23 -4.98
C SER A 110 41.16 -9.68 -4.61
N ASP A 111 40.51 -9.01 -3.65
CA ASP A 111 39.19 -9.38 -3.17
C ASP A 111 38.07 -8.79 -4.04
N LEU A 112 38.39 -7.89 -4.97
CA LEU A 112 37.42 -7.32 -5.91
C LEU A 112 36.64 -8.42 -6.65
N TYR A 113 35.32 -8.29 -6.61
CA TYR A 113 34.34 -9.23 -7.17
C TYR A 113 34.31 -10.61 -6.51
N THR A 114 34.88 -10.73 -5.32
CA THR A 114 34.84 -11.94 -4.49
C THR A 114 34.09 -11.68 -3.18
N ILE A 115 33.83 -12.74 -2.42
CA ILE A 115 33.20 -12.68 -1.11
C ILE A 115 34.30 -12.75 -0.05
N VAL A 116 34.35 -11.74 0.81
CA VAL A 116 35.17 -11.77 2.01
C VAL A 116 34.39 -12.36 3.18
N GLU A 117 35.12 -13.05 4.07
CA GLU A 117 34.56 -13.76 5.21
C GLU A 117 35.09 -13.15 6.52
N ILE A 118 34.19 -12.70 7.38
CA ILE A 118 34.53 -12.15 8.70
C ILE A 118 33.90 -13.03 9.78
N ASP A 119 34.73 -13.64 10.61
CA ASP A 119 34.25 -14.40 11.77
C ASP A 119 33.67 -13.45 12.83
N ILE A 120 32.37 -13.57 13.09
CA ILE A 120 31.65 -12.81 14.12
C ILE A 120 31.01 -13.74 15.16
N THR A 121 31.53 -14.96 15.32
CA THR A 121 30.99 -16.00 16.20
C THR A 121 30.83 -15.52 17.63
N GLU A 122 31.82 -14.81 18.17
CA GLU A 122 31.77 -14.27 19.54
C GLU A 122 30.60 -13.29 19.71
N LEU A 123 30.41 -12.37 18.76
CA LEU A 123 29.34 -11.39 18.80
C LEU A 123 27.95 -12.05 18.69
N VAL A 124 27.79 -13.01 17.76
CA VAL A 124 26.54 -13.75 17.59
C VAL A 124 26.17 -14.52 18.84
N ASN A 125 27.15 -15.18 19.49
CA ASN A 125 26.91 -15.89 20.74
C ASN A 125 26.52 -14.93 21.89
N GLN A 126 27.10 -13.73 21.96
CA GLN A 126 26.70 -12.71 22.94
C GLN A 126 25.25 -12.22 22.75
N TRP A 127 24.72 -12.24 21.53
CA TRP A 127 23.31 -11.97 21.27
C TRP A 127 22.42 -13.14 21.64
N LEU A 128 22.75 -14.36 21.19
CA LEU A 128 21.94 -15.56 21.42
C LEU A 128 21.85 -15.93 22.90
N ASN A 129 22.90 -15.67 23.68
CA ASN A 129 22.91 -15.93 25.12
C ASN A 129 22.38 -14.76 25.98
N GLY A 130 21.98 -13.64 25.35
CA GLY A 130 21.42 -12.48 26.02
C GLY A 130 22.42 -11.60 26.77
N THR A 131 23.74 -11.80 26.60
CA THR A 131 24.76 -10.90 27.16
C THR A 131 24.55 -9.46 26.68
N HIS A 132 24.17 -9.31 25.41
CA HIS A 132 23.90 -8.03 24.78
C HIS A 132 22.66 -8.09 23.89
N PRO A 133 21.85 -7.02 23.80
CA PRO A 133 20.77 -6.95 22.81
C PRO A 133 21.37 -6.92 21.39
N ASN A 134 20.65 -7.52 20.44
CA ASN A 134 20.98 -7.45 19.02
C ASN A 134 20.34 -6.20 18.41
N PHE A 135 21.17 -5.19 18.14
CA PHE A 135 20.80 -4.00 17.37
C PHE A 135 21.56 -3.95 16.04
N GLY A 136 22.12 -5.05 15.57
CA GLY A 136 22.91 -5.09 14.34
C GLY A 136 24.38 -4.69 14.49
N ILE A 137 25.03 -4.44 13.34
CA ILE A 137 26.45 -4.12 13.24
C ILE A 137 26.71 -2.84 12.46
N ALA A 138 27.82 -2.18 12.80
CA ALA A 138 28.39 -1.08 12.04
C ALA A 138 29.77 -1.46 11.49
N LEU A 139 30.00 -1.28 10.20
CA LEU A 139 31.29 -1.47 9.56
C LEU A 139 32.01 -0.14 9.44
N THR A 140 33.26 -0.09 9.91
CA THR A 140 34.12 1.10 9.83
C THR A 140 35.47 0.76 9.23
N ASN A 141 36.10 1.71 8.54
CA ASN A 141 37.50 1.62 8.15
C ASN A 141 38.31 2.73 8.85
N PRO A 142 39.12 2.41 9.88
CA PRO A 142 39.83 3.40 10.67
C PRO A 142 41.09 3.96 10.01
N ASP A 143 41.46 3.50 8.80
CA ASP A 143 42.66 4.00 8.11
C ASP A 143 42.55 5.48 7.67
N GLY A 144 41.32 6.02 7.61
CA GLY A 144 41.02 7.39 7.21
C GLY A 144 41.40 7.73 5.77
N ALA A 145 41.67 6.73 4.92
CA ALA A 145 42.27 6.93 3.61
C ALA A 145 41.62 6.11 2.49
N THR A 146 41.15 4.89 2.78
CA THR A 146 40.57 4.02 1.75
C THR A 146 39.09 3.76 1.98
N LEU A 147 38.40 3.41 0.91
CA LEU A 147 36.98 3.10 0.86
C LEU A 147 36.79 1.71 0.25
N VAL A 148 35.90 0.93 0.86
CA VAL A 148 35.36 -0.31 0.28
C VAL A 148 33.86 -0.13 0.07
N GLN A 149 33.36 -0.58 -1.08
CA GLN A 149 31.93 -0.67 -1.36
C GLN A 149 31.54 -2.14 -1.41
N PHE A 150 30.69 -2.55 -0.47
CA PHE A 150 30.12 -3.89 -0.44
C PHE A 150 28.78 -3.90 -1.17
N ALA A 151 28.43 -5.02 -1.80
CA ALA A 151 27.09 -5.19 -2.35
C ALA A 151 26.02 -5.21 -1.25
N THR A 152 24.84 -4.67 -1.55
CA THR A 152 23.63 -4.82 -0.74
C THR A 152 22.67 -5.80 -1.40
N ASN A 153 21.55 -6.09 -0.74
CA ASN A 153 20.40 -6.79 -1.31
C ASN A 153 19.66 -6.03 -2.42
N ASN A 154 19.99 -4.75 -2.69
CA ASN A 154 19.42 -3.98 -3.80
C ASN A 154 20.20 -4.14 -5.11
N ILE A 155 21.31 -4.87 -5.10
CA ILE A 155 22.05 -5.20 -6.34
C ILE A 155 21.28 -6.27 -7.15
N VAL A 156 21.44 -6.32 -8.46
CA VAL A 156 20.66 -7.23 -9.33
C VAL A 156 21.15 -8.70 -9.27
N TYR A 157 22.24 -8.98 -8.56
CA TYR A 157 22.88 -10.31 -8.52
C TYR A 157 22.86 -10.92 -7.12
N GLU A 158 21.87 -11.80 -6.88
CA GLU A 158 21.61 -12.47 -5.59
C GLU A 158 22.85 -13.11 -4.91
N PRO A 159 23.82 -13.74 -5.63
CA PRO A 159 25.01 -14.29 -4.98
C PRO A 159 25.89 -13.26 -4.26
N TYR A 160 25.69 -11.97 -4.50
CA TYR A 160 26.39 -10.88 -3.80
C TYR A 160 25.65 -10.36 -2.58
N PHE A 161 24.45 -10.87 -2.27
CA PHE A 161 23.69 -10.39 -1.13
C PHE A 161 24.43 -10.69 0.18
N PRO A 162 24.52 -9.71 1.10
CA PRO A 162 25.05 -9.92 2.43
C PRO A 162 24.33 -11.07 3.15
N LYS A 163 25.11 -11.95 3.76
CA LYS A 163 24.56 -13.07 4.52
C LYS A 163 25.48 -13.49 5.66
N LEU A 164 24.89 -14.14 6.65
CA LEU A 164 25.57 -14.76 7.77
C LEU A 164 25.46 -16.28 7.64
N VAL A 165 26.59 -16.98 7.56
CA VAL A 165 26.65 -18.44 7.51
C VAL A 165 26.92 -18.97 8.91
N VAL A 166 25.97 -19.72 9.46
CA VAL A 166 26.00 -20.20 10.85
C VAL A 166 26.06 -21.72 10.89
N SER A 167 26.89 -22.29 11.77
CA SER A 167 26.87 -23.73 12.08
C SER A 167 26.74 -23.97 13.58
N TYR A 168 26.00 -25.01 13.96
CA TYR A 168 25.80 -25.41 15.35
C TYR A 168 25.64 -26.93 15.46
N SER A 169 26.21 -27.55 16.50
CA SER A 169 26.17 -29.00 16.73
C SER A 169 24.95 -29.44 17.54
N ASP A 170 24.36 -28.52 18.30
CA ASP A 170 23.18 -28.79 19.12
C ASP A 170 21.93 -28.74 18.22
N THR A 171 21.49 -29.88 17.71
CA THR A 171 20.12 -29.97 17.20
C THR A 171 19.18 -29.95 18.39
N PRO A 172 18.18 -29.04 18.46
CA PRO A 172 17.10 -29.19 19.43
C PRO A 172 16.52 -30.58 19.28
N THR A 173 16.44 -31.33 20.38
CA THR A 173 15.64 -32.55 20.40
C THR A 173 14.21 -32.15 19.98
N PRO A 174 13.57 -32.87 19.04
CA PRO A 174 12.15 -32.65 18.75
C PRO A 174 11.39 -32.62 20.08
N PRO A 175 10.45 -31.68 20.28
CA PRO A 175 9.75 -31.57 21.55
C PRO A 175 9.09 -32.92 21.86
N SER A 176 9.51 -33.57 22.94
CA SER A 176 8.95 -34.85 23.41
C SER A 176 7.52 -34.72 23.91
N ASP A 177 7.05 -33.48 24.08
CA ASP A 177 5.81 -33.12 24.77
C ASP A 177 4.80 -32.48 23.81
N ASN A 178 4.96 -32.61 22.48
CA ASN A 178 4.03 -32.00 21.54
C ASN A 178 2.70 -32.79 21.53
N PRO A 179 1.56 -32.21 21.97
CA PRO A 179 0.31 -32.94 22.09
C PRO A 179 -0.22 -33.46 20.75
N TYR A 180 -0.73 -34.68 20.78
CA TYR A 180 -1.41 -35.32 19.65
C TYR A 180 -2.45 -36.33 20.15
N GLY A 181 -3.40 -36.67 19.28
CA GLY A 181 -4.40 -37.67 19.57
C GLY A 181 -4.91 -38.34 18.31
N TYR A 182 -5.01 -39.66 18.31
CA TYR A 182 -5.76 -40.44 17.32
C TYR A 182 -6.87 -41.21 18.03
N ILE A 183 -8.12 -40.85 17.75
CA ILE A 183 -9.32 -41.42 18.35
C ILE A 183 -10.18 -41.98 17.21
N TYR A 184 -10.76 -43.17 17.38
CA TYR A 184 -11.49 -43.83 16.29
C TYR A 184 -12.64 -44.71 16.78
N ASN A 185 -13.58 -44.98 15.87
CA ASN A 185 -14.73 -45.83 16.10
C ASN A 185 -14.68 -47.04 15.17
N THR A 186 -14.82 -48.25 15.73
CA THR A 186 -14.98 -49.50 14.97
C THR A 186 -16.38 -50.07 15.05
N GLY A 187 -17.31 -49.41 15.77
CA GLY A 187 -18.70 -49.84 15.87
C GLY A 187 -19.57 -49.39 14.70
N SER A 188 -20.67 -50.11 14.48
CA SER A 188 -21.81 -49.65 13.68
C SER A 188 -22.74 -48.87 14.61
N GLN A 189 -22.71 -47.53 14.54
CA GLN A 189 -23.57 -46.65 15.34
C GLN A 189 -24.47 -45.83 14.41
N THR A 190 -25.71 -45.58 14.83
CA THR A 190 -26.58 -44.60 14.16
C THR A 190 -26.47 -43.28 14.90
N VAL A 191 -26.02 -42.24 14.20
CA VAL A 191 -25.87 -40.88 14.72
C VAL A 191 -27.06 -40.06 14.25
N GLU A 192 -27.96 -39.76 15.18
CA GLU A 192 -29.11 -38.88 14.94
C GLU A 192 -28.67 -37.47 14.48
N VAL A 193 -29.56 -36.75 13.80
CA VAL A 193 -29.29 -35.37 13.37
C VAL A 193 -29.00 -34.49 14.60
N ASN A 194 -27.93 -33.70 14.51
CA ASN A 194 -27.34 -32.85 15.55
C ASN A 194 -26.73 -33.57 16.76
N ASN A 195 -26.60 -34.90 16.72
CA ASN A 195 -25.84 -35.64 17.71
C ASN A 195 -24.38 -35.88 17.28
N SER A 196 -23.54 -36.20 18.27
CA SER A 196 -22.10 -36.44 18.08
C SER A 196 -21.80 -37.93 17.89
N ILE A 197 -20.75 -38.25 17.14
CA ILE A 197 -20.16 -39.58 17.09
C ILE A 197 -19.58 -39.92 18.46
N ALA A 198 -19.93 -41.09 18.99
CA ALA A 198 -19.21 -41.69 20.12
C ALA A 198 -18.06 -42.54 19.59
N PHE A 199 -16.83 -42.33 20.03
CA PHE A 199 -15.68 -43.11 19.57
C PHE A 199 -15.42 -44.29 20.51
N SER A 200 -15.28 -45.49 19.96
CA SER A 200 -15.10 -46.72 20.76
C SER A 200 -13.65 -46.98 21.19
N ASN A 201 -12.66 -46.31 20.58
CA ASN A 201 -11.25 -46.62 20.81
C ASN A 201 -10.34 -45.39 20.86
N ASN A 202 -9.29 -45.51 21.67
CA ASN A 202 -8.17 -44.59 21.72
C ASN A 202 -6.95 -45.24 21.05
N GLY A 203 -6.37 -44.54 20.09
CA GLY A 203 -5.01 -44.79 19.62
C GLY A 203 -3.98 -44.09 20.49
N ALA A 204 -2.95 -43.53 19.86
CA ALA A 204 -1.92 -42.78 20.59
C ALA A 204 -2.46 -41.42 21.05
N LEU A 205 -2.31 -41.13 22.35
CA LEU A 205 -2.75 -39.89 22.99
C LEU A 205 -1.60 -39.30 23.81
N LEU A 206 -1.36 -37.99 23.68
CA LEU A 206 -0.45 -37.20 24.48
C LEU A 206 -1.02 -35.78 24.62
N GLY A 207 -1.28 -35.29 25.84
CA GLY A 207 -1.87 -33.97 26.08
C GLY A 207 -3.29 -33.79 25.52
N ILE A 208 -3.97 -34.90 25.24
CA ILE A 208 -5.36 -35.02 24.77
C ILE A 208 -5.93 -36.26 25.44
N SER A 209 -7.15 -36.18 25.99
CA SER A 209 -7.85 -37.32 26.59
C SER A 209 -9.21 -37.57 25.97
N HIS A 210 -9.66 -38.82 26.06
CA HIS A 210 -10.97 -39.26 25.58
C HIS A 210 -11.36 -40.53 26.32
N ASP A 211 -12.60 -40.60 26.80
CA ASP A 211 -13.16 -41.80 27.41
C ASP A 211 -13.82 -42.67 26.34
N ALA A 212 -13.44 -43.96 26.27
CA ALA A 212 -14.00 -44.87 25.27
C ALA A 212 -15.54 -44.93 25.36
N ASP A 213 -16.17 -45.09 24.20
CA ASP A 213 -17.63 -45.09 23.99
C ASP A 213 -18.32 -43.76 24.34
N THR A 214 -17.56 -42.65 24.36
CA THR A 214 -18.09 -41.30 24.52
C THR A 214 -17.78 -40.43 23.30
N ALA A 215 -18.42 -39.26 23.20
CA ALA A 215 -18.20 -38.31 22.11
C ALA A 215 -17.14 -37.22 22.42
N PRO A 216 -17.05 -36.66 23.65
CA PRO A 216 -16.13 -35.56 23.93
C PRO A 216 -14.67 -35.99 23.92
N ILE A 217 -13.85 -35.29 23.15
CA ILE A 217 -12.39 -35.35 23.19
C ILE A 217 -11.89 -34.08 23.88
N ILE A 218 -11.09 -34.24 24.93
CA ILE A 218 -10.64 -33.14 25.78
C ILE A 218 -9.23 -32.71 25.40
N ILE A 219 -9.06 -31.42 25.11
CA ILE A 219 -7.75 -30.81 24.93
C ILE A 219 -7.16 -30.51 26.32
N GLU A 220 -6.00 -31.09 26.67
CA GLU A 220 -5.41 -30.88 28.00
C GLU A 220 -4.42 -29.71 28.03
N ASN A 221 -3.77 -29.44 26.89
CA ASN A 221 -2.80 -28.37 26.74
C ASN A 221 -3.34 -27.33 25.76
N PRO A 222 -3.27 -26.02 26.07
CA PRO A 222 -3.74 -25.01 25.13
C PRO A 222 -2.81 -24.92 23.91
N GLY A 223 -3.37 -24.71 22.73
CA GLY A 223 -2.58 -24.70 21.50
C GLY A 223 -3.38 -24.42 20.24
N VAL A 224 -2.66 -24.18 19.14
CA VAL A 224 -3.24 -24.32 17.81
C VAL A 224 -3.11 -25.78 17.38
N TYR A 225 -4.22 -26.36 16.98
CA TYR A 225 -4.35 -27.76 16.62
C TYR A 225 -4.85 -27.90 15.19
N ALA A 226 -4.16 -28.73 14.41
CA ALA A 226 -4.71 -29.23 13.16
C ALA A 226 -5.51 -30.51 13.46
N VAL A 227 -6.75 -30.54 12.99
CA VAL A 227 -7.71 -31.63 13.18
C VAL A 227 -8.07 -32.20 11.82
N TRP A 228 -7.89 -33.50 11.66
CA TRP A 228 -8.39 -34.28 10.53
C TRP A 228 -9.39 -35.29 11.04
N TYR A 229 -10.48 -35.50 10.32
CA TYR A 229 -11.39 -36.58 10.64
C TYR A 229 -11.83 -37.32 9.41
N THR A 230 -12.22 -38.58 9.58
CA THR A 230 -12.85 -39.39 8.54
C THR A 230 -14.20 -39.89 9.02
N VAL A 231 -15.15 -39.96 8.11
CA VAL A 231 -16.49 -40.53 8.35
C VAL A 231 -16.83 -41.43 7.17
N THR A 232 -17.22 -42.67 7.46
CA THR A 232 -17.77 -43.62 6.50
C THR A 232 -19.21 -43.90 6.90
N GLY A 233 -20.16 -43.38 6.12
CA GLY A 233 -21.59 -43.47 6.41
C GLY A 233 -22.38 -44.13 5.29
N ALA A 234 -23.48 -44.80 5.65
CA ALA A 234 -24.36 -45.46 4.69
C ALA A 234 -25.23 -44.46 3.90
N GLU A 235 -25.66 -43.38 4.53
CA GLU A 235 -26.51 -42.34 3.98
C GLU A 235 -25.69 -41.15 3.44
N ALA A 236 -26.28 -40.35 2.54
CA ALA A 236 -25.73 -39.04 2.22
C ALA A 236 -25.77 -38.15 3.48
N ASN A 237 -24.64 -37.54 3.83
CA ASN A 237 -24.48 -36.92 5.14
C ASN A 237 -23.45 -35.79 5.15
N GLN A 238 -23.48 -34.98 6.20
CA GLN A 238 -22.43 -34.01 6.52
C GLN A 238 -22.16 -33.97 8.03
N PHE A 239 -20.89 -33.84 8.38
CA PHE A 239 -20.44 -33.71 9.76
C PHE A 239 -19.66 -32.42 9.96
N THR A 240 -19.77 -31.85 11.16
CA THR A 240 -19.14 -30.58 11.55
C THR A 240 -18.40 -30.78 12.85
N LEU A 241 -17.21 -30.18 12.98
CA LEU A 241 -16.47 -30.15 14.24
C LEU A 241 -17.12 -29.12 15.18
N TYR A 242 -17.28 -29.49 16.43
CA TYR A 242 -17.83 -28.63 17.47
C TYR A 242 -16.81 -28.46 18.60
N ARG A 243 -16.61 -27.23 19.05
CA ARG A 243 -15.83 -26.86 20.23
C ARG A 243 -16.76 -26.29 21.28
N ASN A 244 -16.90 -26.93 22.43
CA ASN A 244 -17.78 -26.50 23.53
C ASN A 244 -19.21 -26.17 23.06
N ASP A 245 -19.85 -27.09 22.32
CA ASP A 245 -21.20 -26.92 21.73
C ASP A 245 -21.36 -25.85 20.64
N SER A 246 -20.31 -25.14 20.28
CA SER A 246 -20.33 -24.21 19.14
C SER A 246 -19.74 -24.88 17.88
N PRO A 247 -20.40 -24.77 16.71
CA PRO A 247 -19.83 -25.28 15.47
C PRO A 247 -18.56 -24.49 15.13
N VAL A 248 -17.50 -25.20 14.75
CA VAL A 248 -16.25 -24.58 14.29
C VAL A 248 -16.46 -24.17 12.81
N PRO A 249 -16.34 -22.87 12.47
CA PRO A 249 -16.44 -22.41 11.08
C PRO A 249 -15.49 -23.17 10.13
N GLY A 250 -15.91 -23.38 8.89
CA GLY A 250 -15.11 -24.09 7.88
C GLY A 250 -14.93 -25.60 8.11
N SER A 251 -15.49 -26.18 9.18
CA SER A 251 -15.29 -27.60 9.53
C SER A 251 -16.39 -28.56 9.07
N THR A 252 -17.39 -28.08 8.32
CA THR A 252 -18.48 -28.92 7.79
C THR A 252 -18.08 -29.59 6.48
N TYR A 253 -17.94 -30.92 6.49
CA TYR A 253 -17.66 -31.73 5.30
C TYR A 253 -18.75 -32.77 5.15
N GLY A 254 -19.05 -33.14 3.90
CA GLY A 254 -20.10 -34.11 3.64
C GLY A 254 -20.02 -34.73 2.26
N THR A 255 -20.93 -35.65 2.01
CA THR A 255 -21.07 -36.36 0.74
C THR A 255 -22.53 -36.54 0.37
N GLY A 256 -22.83 -36.39 -0.93
CA GLY A 256 -24.13 -36.71 -1.51
C GLY A 256 -24.29 -38.19 -1.90
N THR A 257 -23.23 -38.99 -1.81
CA THR A 257 -23.23 -40.40 -2.19
C THR A 257 -23.44 -41.31 -0.98
N THR A 258 -24.27 -42.33 -1.13
CA THR A 258 -24.48 -43.36 -0.11
C THR A 258 -23.29 -44.32 -0.02
N ASN A 259 -23.10 -44.92 1.16
CA ASN A 259 -22.01 -45.87 1.47
C ASN A 259 -20.63 -45.33 1.08
N ASN A 260 -20.34 -44.10 1.51
CA ASN A 260 -19.13 -43.40 1.11
C ASN A 260 -18.35 -42.88 2.31
N GLY A 261 -17.02 -42.94 2.20
CA GLY A 261 -16.08 -42.31 3.12
C GLY A 261 -15.62 -40.95 2.63
N TYR A 262 -15.38 -40.02 3.54
CA TYR A 262 -14.72 -38.74 3.23
C TYR A 262 -13.85 -38.27 4.39
N THR A 263 -13.00 -37.28 4.11
CA THR A 263 -12.10 -36.65 5.09
C THR A 263 -12.47 -35.18 5.23
N GLY A 264 -12.56 -34.69 6.47
CA GLY A 264 -12.60 -33.27 6.79
C GLY A 264 -11.33 -32.82 7.48
N MET A 265 -11.01 -31.54 7.37
CA MET A 265 -9.89 -30.92 8.08
C MET A 265 -10.19 -29.49 8.52
N VAL A 266 -9.60 -29.07 9.64
CA VAL A 266 -9.71 -27.71 10.16
C VAL A 266 -8.55 -27.43 11.11
N ILE A 267 -8.15 -26.15 11.25
CA ILE A 267 -7.24 -25.69 12.29
C ILE A 267 -8.05 -24.95 13.34
N ILE A 268 -7.86 -25.31 14.61
CA ILE A 268 -8.53 -24.67 15.74
C ILE A 268 -7.51 -24.12 16.73
N ASN A 269 -7.85 -23.01 17.36
CA ASN A 269 -7.19 -22.58 18.59
C ASN A 269 -8.00 -23.13 19.76
N ALA A 270 -7.41 -23.96 20.62
CA ALA A 270 -8.11 -24.61 21.72
C ALA A 270 -7.44 -24.31 23.06
N ALA A 271 -8.25 -24.08 24.08
CA ALA A 271 -7.83 -23.94 25.46
C ALA A 271 -7.78 -25.32 26.16
N ALA A 272 -7.04 -25.39 27.25
CA ALA A 272 -7.11 -26.55 28.13
C ALA A 272 -8.54 -26.69 28.69
N GLY A 273 -9.10 -27.89 28.58
CA GLY A 273 -10.47 -28.23 28.96
C GLY A 273 -11.50 -28.11 27.83
N ASP A 274 -11.13 -27.58 26.66
CA ASP A 274 -12.04 -27.53 25.52
C ASP A 274 -12.47 -28.92 25.09
N GLN A 275 -13.77 -29.07 24.83
CA GLN A 275 -14.39 -30.30 24.35
C GLN A 275 -14.58 -30.26 22.84
N ILE A 276 -13.96 -31.20 22.15
CA ILE A 276 -14.09 -31.40 20.72
C ILE A 276 -15.06 -32.56 20.46
N THR A 277 -16.07 -32.32 19.61
CA THR A 277 -17.03 -33.35 19.17
C THR A 277 -17.23 -33.27 17.66
N LEU A 278 -17.54 -34.41 17.02
CA LEU A 278 -17.85 -34.46 15.59
C LEU A 278 -19.33 -34.79 15.41
N ARG A 279 -20.12 -33.84 14.91
CA ARG A 279 -21.60 -33.89 14.91
C ARG A 279 -22.18 -34.10 13.54
N ASN A 280 -23.21 -34.95 13.45
CA ASN A 280 -24.05 -35.08 12.26
C ASN A 280 -24.87 -33.78 12.10
N HIS A 281 -24.31 -32.77 11.46
CA HIS A 281 -24.86 -31.42 11.51
C HIS A 281 -25.79 -31.17 10.34
N THR A 282 -27.09 -31.03 10.59
CA THR A 282 -28.09 -30.67 9.57
C THR A 282 -28.19 -31.60 8.35
N SER A 283 -27.76 -32.87 8.45
CA SER A 283 -28.06 -33.89 7.43
C SER A 283 -29.58 -34.13 7.31
N ALA A 284 -30.01 -34.71 6.18
CA ALA A 284 -31.43 -35.00 5.92
C ALA A 284 -32.06 -36.00 6.91
N GLY A 285 -31.26 -36.81 7.60
CA GLY A 285 -31.70 -37.80 8.56
C GLY A 285 -30.56 -38.41 9.38
N PRO A 286 -30.86 -39.43 10.19
CA PRO A 286 -29.85 -40.18 10.95
C PRO A 286 -28.83 -40.84 10.02
N VAL A 287 -27.60 -41.00 10.48
CA VAL A 287 -26.50 -41.57 9.69
C VAL A 287 -25.94 -42.78 10.39
N THR A 288 -25.95 -43.92 9.72
CA THR A 288 -25.37 -45.17 10.19
C THR A 288 -23.91 -45.25 9.75
N LEU A 289 -22.99 -45.30 10.71
CA LEU A 289 -21.56 -45.47 10.44
C LEU A 289 -21.29 -46.91 9.96
N ASP A 290 -20.58 -47.03 8.84
CA ASP A 290 -20.26 -48.30 8.21
C ASP A 290 -18.84 -48.75 8.57
N ASN A 291 -18.75 -49.84 9.34
CA ASN A 291 -17.50 -50.49 9.74
C ASN A 291 -17.17 -51.74 8.91
N ALA A 292 -17.98 -52.08 7.91
CA ALA A 292 -17.84 -53.27 7.07
C ALA A 292 -17.57 -52.93 5.59
N ALA A 293 -17.28 -51.67 5.28
CA ALA A 293 -17.05 -51.19 3.93
C ALA A 293 -15.89 -51.95 3.23
N GLY A 294 -16.22 -52.77 2.23
CA GLY A 294 -15.28 -53.34 1.26
C GLY A 294 -14.47 -54.57 1.69
N GLY A 295 -14.73 -55.17 2.86
CA GLY A 295 -13.96 -56.33 3.37
C GLY A 295 -14.71 -57.19 4.39
N THR A 296 -14.03 -58.19 4.96
CA THR A 296 -14.57 -59.11 6.00
C THR A 296 -14.14 -58.77 7.42
N GLU A 297 -13.16 -57.88 7.59
CA GLU A 297 -12.66 -57.42 8.88
C GLU A 297 -13.45 -56.20 9.35
N THR A 298 -13.52 -55.99 10.66
CA THR A 298 -14.09 -54.76 11.24
C THR A 298 -13.15 -53.58 10.97
N GLY A 299 -13.59 -52.65 10.12
CA GLY A 299 -12.88 -51.41 9.81
C GLY A 299 -13.18 -50.26 10.76
N VAL A 300 -12.45 -49.17 10.57
CA VAL A 300 -12.71 -47.89 11.24
C VAL A 300 -13.82 -47.16 10.48
N SER A 301 -14.96 -46.92 11.14
CA SER A 301 -16.10 -46.25 10.54
C SER A 301 -16.07 -44.73 10.71
N ALA A 302 -15.35 -44.23 11.72
CA ALA A 302 -14.97 -42.84 11.84
C ALA A 302 -13.66 -42.69 12.63
N SER A 303 -12.86 -41.67 12.33
CA SER A 303 -11.67 -41.34 13.12
C SER A 303 -11.43 -39.84 13.18
N ILE A 304 -10.66 -39.41 14.18
CA ILE A 304 -10.19 -38.05 14.32
C ILE A 304 -8.74 -38.06 14.80
N MET A 305 -7.90 -37.32 14.08
CA MET A 305 -6.50 -37.10 14.35
C MET A 305 -6.32 -35.62 14.69
N ILE A 306 -5.70 -35.34 15.83
CA ILE A 306 -5.48 -34.00 16.36
C ILE A 306 -3.98 -33.85 16.60
N LEU A 307 -3.35 -32.83 16.03
CA LEU A 307 -1.93 -32.53 16.25
C LEU A 307 -1.78 -31.07 16.66
N ARG A 308 -1.06 -30.81 17.75
CA ARG A 308 -0.67 -29.44 18.07
C ARG A 308 0.41 -28.99 17.08
N ILE A 309 0.13 -27.88 16.41
CA ILE A 309 1.01 -27.28 15.41
C ILE A 309 1.57 -25.93 15.86
N GLY A 310 1.10 -25.40 17.00
CA GLY A 310 1.59 -24.14 17.54
C GLY A 310 1.15 -23.85 18.97
N ALA A 311 1.75 -22.82 19.56
CA ALA A 311 1.30 -22.21 20.80
C ALA A 311 -0.14 -21.68 20.65
N PRO A 312 -0.93 -21.56 21.73
CA PRO A 312 -2.27 -20.97 21.65
C PRO A 312 -2.18 -19.53 21.16
N VAL A 313 -3.09 -19.13 20.29
CA VAL A 313 -3.24 -17.74 19.87
C VAL A 313 -4.19 -17.06 20.86
N SER A 314 -3.70 -16.18 21.72
CA SER A 314 -4.60 -15.25 22.42
C SER A 314 -4.86 -14.08 21.48
N THR A 315 -6.10 -13.90 21.04
CA THR A 315 -6.51 -12.62 20.45
C THR A 315 -6.47 -11.56 21.55
N ASP A 316 -6.08 -10.34 21.20
CA ASP A 316 -6.20 -9.20 22.12
C ASP A 316 -7.66 -9.10 22.60
N PRO A 317 -7.96 -9.12 23.92
CA PRO A 317 -9.33 -8.98 24.43
C PRO A 317 -10.04 -7.71 23.94
N GLN A 318 -9.30 -6.67 23.57
CA GLN A 318 -9.85 -5.45 22.98
C GLN A 318 -10.52 -5.72 21.61
N LEU A 319 -10.10 -6.78 20.91
CA LEU A 319 -10.64 -7.18 19.62
C LEU A 319 -11.87 -8.09 19.72
N ASP A 320 -12.39 -8.39 20.92
CA ASP A 320 -13.56 -9.26 21.07
C ASP A 320 -14.76 -8.75 20.25
N ALA A 321 -15.04 -7.45 20.26
CA ALA A 321 -16.11 -6.87 19.46
C ALA A 321 -15.86 -7.02 17.95
N VAL A 322 -14.62 -6.79 17.51
CA VAL A 322 -14.22 -6.93 16.10
C VAL A 322 -14.35 -8.38 15.65
N ASN A 323 -13.81 -9.33 16.42
CA ASN A 323 -13.77 -10.75 16.08
C ASN A 323 -15.14 -11.42 16.19
N ASN A 324 -16.06 -10.87 16.97
CA ASN A 324 -17.44 -11.36 17.08
C ASN A 324 -18.44 -10.65 16.15
N ALA A 325 -18.06 -9.56 15.46
CA ALA A 325 -18.97 -8.85 14.56
C ALA A 325 -19.47 -9.76 13.43
N GLN A 326 -20.79 -9.77 13.22
CA GLN A 326 -21.52 -10.61 12.25
C GLN A 326 -21.98 -9.84 11.00
N ASP A 327 -22.00 -8.52 11.08
CA ASP A 327 -22.44 -7.63 10.01
C ASP A 327 -21.63 -6.32 10.00
N ILE A 328 -21.79 -5.53 8.93
CA ILE A 328 -21.04 -4.27 8.75
C ILE A 328 -21.40 -3.23 9.82
N THR A 329 -22.58 -3.28 10.44
CA THR A 329 -22.98 -2.32 11.50
C THR A 329 -22.22 -2.62 12.78
N GLN A 330 -22.13 -3.89 13.16
CA GLN A 330 -21.35 -4.36 14.29
C GLN A 330 -19.86 -4.13 14.03
N MET A 331 -19.36 -4.43 12.83
CA MET A 331 -17.96 -4.19 12.46
C MET A 331 -17.61 -2.71 12.53
N ARG A 332 -18.48 -1.83 11.99
CA ARG A 332 -18.30 -0.38 12.06
C ARG A 332 -18.19 0.08 13.51
N THR A 333 -19.13 -0.33 14.35
CA THR A 333 -19.12 0.00 15.78
C THR A 333 -17.82 -0.46 16.43
N ALA A 334 -17.38 -1.69 16.14
CA ALA A 334 -16.18 -2.27 16.72
C ALA A 334 -14.90 -1.53 16.31
N ILE A 335 -14.68 -1.27 15.02
CA ILE A 335 -13.44 -0.60 14.56
C ILE A 335 -13.39 0.88 14.93
N THR A 336 -14.54 1.51 15.20
CA THR A 336 -14.60 2.91 15.65
C THR A 336 -14.46 3.08 17.15
N ASP A 337 -14.26 2.00 17.92
CA ASP A 337 -13.98 2.09 19.35
C ASP A 337 -12.65 2.82 19.59
N PRO A 338 -12.65 4.00 20.23
CA PRO A 338 -11.42 4.74 20.50
C PRO A 338 -10.40 3.96 21.35
N ALA A 339 -10.84 2.94 22.11
CA ALA A 339 -9.95 2.09 22.87
C ALA A 339 -8.99 1.26 21.99
N LEU A 340 -9.38 0.96 20.74
CA LEU A 340 -8.52 0.24 19.80
C LEU A 340 -7.37 1.12 19.28
N GLY A 341 -7.49 2.44 19.29
CA GLY A 341 -6.43 3.33 18.81
C GLY A 341 -6.08 3.16 17.33
N LEU A 342 -7.02 2.67 16.50
CA LEU A 342 -6.83 2.56 15.06
C LEU A 342 -6.68 3.94 14.42
N ASN A 343 -5.80 4.04 13.42
CA ASN A 343 -5.80 5.17 12.51
C ASN A 343 -6.94 4.99 11.50
N LEU A 344 -7.95 5.83 11.62
CA LEU A 344 -9.15 5.80 10.77
C LEU A 344 -9.14 6.91 9.72
N ASP A 345 -8.07 7.67 9.54
CA ASP A 345 -8.07 8.84 8.66
C ASP A 345 -8.41 8.47 7.21
N GLY A 346 -7.77 7.44 6.67
CA GLY A 346 -8.06 6.93 5.33
C GLY A 346 -9.49 6.41 5.22
N PHE A 347 -9.94 5.61 6.18
CA PHE A 347 -11.32 5.10 6.22
C PHE A 347 -12.36 6.23 6.27
N ASN A 348 -12.13 7.24 7.09
CA ASN A 348 -13.03 8.38 7.27
C ASN A 348 -13.05 9.32 6.07
N SER A 349 -12.01 9.33 5.23
CA SER A 349 -12.00 10.09 3.97
C SER A 349 -12.82 9.47 2.84
N LEU A 350 -13.14 8.17 2.93
CA LEU A 350 -13.93 7.46 1.94
C LEU A 350 -15.41 7.87 1.99
N SER A 351 -16.11 7.75 0.86
CA SER A 351 -17.58 7.82 0.83
C SER A 351 -18.21 6.75 1.73
N THR A 352 -19.44 6.99 2.21
CA THR A 352 -20.16 6.01 3.05
C THR A 352 -20.27 4.65 2.36
N THR A 353 -20.48 4.65 1.03
CA THR A 353 -20.55 3.42 0.24
C THR A 353 -19.22 2.69 0.21
N ALA A 354 -18.11 3.38 0.01
CA ALA A 354 -16.79 2.76 0.05
C ALA A 354 -16.44 2.25 1.45
N GLN A 355 -16.79 2.98 2.51
CA GLN A 355 -16.64 2.51 3.89
C GLN A 355 -17.38 1.19 4.14
N ASP A 356 -18.62 1.03 3.64
CA ASP A 356 -19.37 -0.21 3.77
C ASP A 356 -18.69 -1.38 3.05
N ILE A 357 -18.06 -1.12 1.89
CA ILE A 357 -17.28 -2.13 1.15
C ILE A 357 -16.03 -2.54 1.94
N VAL A 358 -15.29 -1.60 2.52
CA VAL A 358 -14.13 -1.88 3.39
C VAL A 358 -14.55 -2.75 4.58
N LEU A 359 -15.63 -2.39 5.28
CA LEU A 359 -16.14 -3.15 6.41
C LEU A 359 -16.56 -4.58 6.02
N GLN A 360 -17.18 -4.73 4.85
CA GLN A 360 -17.53 -6.04 4.32
C GLN A 360 -16.27 -6.85 3.97
N SER A 361 -15.24 -6.22 3.41
CA SER A 361 -13.94 -6.86 3.16
C SER A 361 -13.31 -7.37 4.47
N LEU A 362 -13.31 -6.55 5.53
CA LEU A 362 -12.80 -6.95 6.85
C LEU A 362 -13.60 -8.09 7.50
N LEU A 363 -14.90 -8.20 7.22
CA LEU A 363 -15.72 -9.33 7.68
C LEU A 363 -15.39 -10.61 6.90
N THR A 364 -15.35 -10.51 5.57
CA THR A 364 -15.14 -11.65 4.68
C THR A 364 -13.73 -12.21 4.76
N ASN A 365 -12.72 -11.34 4.93
CA ASN A 365 -11.31 -11.72 4.99
C ASN A 365 -10.80 -11.90 6.43
N ARG A 366 -11.68 -11.84 7.44
CA ARG A 366 -11.29 -12.11 8.83
C ARG A 366 -10.73 -13.54 8.91
N PRO A 367 -9.53 -13.76 9.48
CA PRO A 367 -9.01 -15.10 9.68
C PRO A 367 -9.96 -15.96 10.53
N ASP A 368 -9.97 -17.28 10.35
CA ASP A 368 -10.81 -18.20 11.13
C ASP A 368 -10.58 -18.09 12.65
N LEU A 369 -9.36 -17.70 13.05
CA LEU A 369 -8.98 -17.46 14.45
C LEU A 369 -9.18 -15.99 14.90
N GLY A 370 -9.74 -15.14 14.04
CA GLY A 370 -9.87 -13.70 14.24
C GLY A 370 -8.59 -12.92 13.92
N TYR A 371 -8.69 -11.60 14.02
CA TYR A 371 -7.52 -10.72 13.98
C TYR A 371 -6.71 -10.92 15.28
N PRO A 372 -5.40 -11.23 15.19
CA PRO A 372 -4.60 -11.61 16.35
C PRO A 372 -4.19 -10.41 17.21
N SER A 373 -4.04 -9.22 16.61
CA SER A 373 -3.61 -8.00 17.28
C SER A 373 -4.21 -6.75 16.62
N VAL A 374 -4.24 -5.63 17.35
CA VAL A 374 -4.69 -4.34 16.81
C VAL A 374 -3.86 -3.92 15.59
N SER A 375 -2.55 -4.19 15.60
CA SER A 375 -1.67 -3.94 14.44
C SER A 375 -2.11 -4.75 13.22
N GLY A 376 -2.41 -6.04 13.40
CA GLY A 376 -2.89 -6.88 12.29
C GLY A 376 -4.26 -6.45 11.75
N LEU A 377 -5.12 -5.91 12.62
CA LEU A 377 -6.37 -5.27 12.18
C LEU A 377 -6.11 -3.97 11.41
N GLN A 378 -5.15 -3.14 11.86
CA GLN A 378 -4.78 -1.91 11.16
C GLN A 378 -4.24 -2.22 9.76
N GLU A 379 -3.36 -3.20 9.62
CA GLU A 379 -2.83 -3.64 8.32
C GLU A 379 -3.94 -4.11 7.38
N ALA A 380 -4.91 -4.89 7.89
CA ALA A 380 -6.06 -5.33 7.12
C ALA A 380 -6.97 -4.16 6.72
N LEU A 381 -7.17 -3.18 7.61
CA LEU A 381 -7.93 -1.97 7.33
C LEU A 381 -7.25 -1.12 6.25
N ASP A 382 -5.95 -0.86 6.38
CA ASP A 382 -5.17 -0.06 5.43
C ASP A 382 -5.15 -0.71 4.05
N MET A 383 -5.00 -2.04 3.98
CA MET A 383 -5.10 -2.78 2.72
C MET A 383 -6.49 -2.65 2.10
N ALA A 384 -7.54 -2.83 2.88
CA ALA A 384 -8.92 -2.71 2.39
C ALA A 384 -9.24 -1.28 1.92
N VAL A 385 -8.75 -0.25 2.61
CA VAL A 385 -8.88 1.16 2.22
C VAL A 385 -8.11 1.49 0.94
N ASN A 386 -6.93 0.91 0.73
CA ASN A 386 -6.18 1.13 -0.50
C ASN A 386 -6.79 0.42 -1.72
N GLU A 387 -7.36 -0.76 -1.52
CA GLU A 387 -7.92 -1.59 -2.59
C GLU A 387 -9.37 -1.23 -2.97
N VAL A 388 -10.12 -0.57 -2.07
CA VAL A 388 -11.52 -0.23 -2.34
C VAL A 388 -11.63 0.76 -3.49
N VAL A 389 -12.55 0.47 -4.42
CA VAL A 389 -12.95 1.43 -5.45
C VAL A 389 -14.07 2.30 -4.88
N ASP A 390 -13.75 3.56 -4.58
CA ASP A 390 -14.73 4.56 -4.18
C ASP A 390 -15.33 5.22 -5.43
N PRO A 391 -16.60 4.96 -5.78
CA PRO A 391 -17.20 5.53 -6.99
C PRO A 391 -17.27 7.07 -6.97
N GLU A 392 -17.20 7.69 -5.78
CA GLU A 392 -17.17 9.15 -5.61
C GLU A 392 -15.74 9.73 -5.68
N ASN A 393 -14.69 8.91 -5.52
CA ASN A 393 -13.30 9.33 -5.52
C ASN A 393 -12.46 8.36 -6.36
N ILE A 394 -12.28 8.68 -7.64
CA ILE A 394 -11.56 7.81 -8.59
C ILE A 394 -10.15 8.33 -8.84
N HIS A 395 -9.17 7.44 -8.78
CA HIS A 395 -7.76 7.78 -8.94
C HIS A 395 -7.23 7.46 -10.33
N VAL A 396 -6.38 8.35 -10.86
CA VAL A 396 -5.73 8.23 -12.16
C VAL A 396 -4.24 8.52 -12.01
N ARG A 397 -3.37 7.58 -12.40
CA ARG A 397 -1.91 7.72 -12.36
C ARG A 397 -1.31 7.45 -13.73
N ALA A 398 -0.47 8.36 -14.20
CA ALA A 398 0.23 8.22 -15.47
C ALA A 398 1.05 6.91 -15.50
N GLY A 399 0.89 6.13 -16.58
CA GLY A 399 1.62 4.87 -16.78
C GLY A 399 0.98 3.64 -16.13
N SER A 400 -0.11 3.76 -15.37
CA SER A 400 -0.86 2.61 -14.87
C SER A 400 -1.48 1.80 -16.00
N VAL A 401 -1.52 0.47 -15.84
CA VAL A 401 -2.08 -0.48 -16.81
C VAL A 401 -3.07 -1.39 -16.10
N GLY A 402 -4.30 -1.46 -16.60
CA GLY A 402 -5.34 -2.35 -16.05
C GLY A 402 -5.88 -1.94 -14.68
N GLY A 403 -5.70 -0.67 -14.28
CA GLY A 403 -6.23 -0.13 -13.03
C GLY A 403 -7.76 -0.17 -12.98
N ASN A 404 -8.30 -0.18 -11.77
CA ASN A 404 -9.74 -0.18 -11.48
C ASN A 404 -10.24 1.16 -10.89
N GLY A 405 -9.33 2.10 -10.63
CA GLY A 405 -9.64 3.42 -10.08
C GLY A 405 -9.51 3.55 -8.57
N SER A 406 -9.10 2.49 -7.86
CA SER A 406 -8.73 2.56 -6.44
C SER A 406 -7.37 3.25 -6.23
N ILE A 407 -7.02 3.54 -4.99
CA ILE A 407 -5.72 4.12 -4.60
C ILE A 407 -4.58 3.15 -4.97
N ALA A 408 -4.76 1.85 -4.73
CA ALA A 408 -3.77 0.81 -5.03
C ALA A 408 -3.64 0.57 -6.54
N GLN A 409 -4.75 0.68 -7.29
CA GLN A 409 -4.82 0.36 -8.71
C GLN A 409 -5.48 1.49 -9.52
N PRO A 410 -4.87 2.69 -9.56
CA PRO A 410 -5.44 3.84 -10.26
C PRO A 410 -5.51 3.60 -11.77
N PHE A 411 -6.49 4.20 -12.43
CA PHE A 411 -6.60 4.13 -13.89
C PHE A 411 -5.40 4.78 -14.59
N GLY A 412 -5.11 4.33 -15.81
CA GLY A 412 -3.99 4.86 -16.61
C GLY A 412 -4.32 6.19 -17.30
N THR A 413 -5.61 6.48 -17.51
CA THR A 413 -6.05 7.67 -18.26
C THR A 413 -7.14 8.44 -17.54
N ILE A 414 -7.15 9.77 -17.75
CA ILE A 414 -8.18 10.67 -17.20
C ILE A 414 -9.57 10.29 -17.74
N THR A 415 -9.64 9.82 -18.99
CA THR A 415 -10.89 9.37 -19.61
C THR A 415 -11.49 8.15 -18.89
N GLU A 416 -10.68 7.17 -18.50
CA GLU A 416 -11.15 6.04 -17.67
C GLU A 416 -11.67 6.54 -16.33
N GLY A 417 -10.95 7.47 -15.68
CA GLY A 417 -11.40 8.09 -14.43
C GLY A 417 -12.76 8.78 -14.56
N ILE A 418 -12.94 9.61 -15.60
CA ILE A 418 -14.22 10.26 -15.90
C ILE A 418 -15.31 9.23 -16.18
N ASN A 419 -15.00 8.14 -16.88
CA ASN A 419 -15.98 7.09 -17.17
C ASN A 419 -16.43 6.33 -15.92
N ALA A 420 -15.54 6.12 -14.94
CA ALA A 420 -15.85 5.40 -13.72
C ALA A 420 -16.54 6.25 -12.64
N VAL A 421 -16.16 7.52 -12.48
CA VAL A 421 -16.67 8.38 -11.39
C VAL A 421 -18.17 8.64 -11.50
N VAL A 422 -18.89 8.67 -10.37
CA VAL A 422 -20.32 9.05 -10.38
C VAL A 422 -20.51 10.57 -10.58
N PRO A 423 -21.68 11.03 -11.06
CA PRO A 423 -21.98 12.46 -11.09
C PRO A 423 -21.79 13.10 -9.72
N GLY A 424 -21.15 14.28 -9.68
CA GLY A 424 -20.79 14.95 -8.42
C GLY A 424 -19.49 14.48 -7.75
N GLY A 425 -18.90 13.37 -8.20
CA GLY A 425 -17.65 12.83 -7.64
C GLY A 425 -16.39 13.54 -8.13
N THR A 426 -15.24 13.08 -7.63
CA THR A 426 -13.91 13.62 -7.92
C THR A 426 -13.07 12.58 -8.66
N VAL A 427 -12.36 13.05 -9.69
CA VAL A 427 -11.27 12.31 -10.32
C VAL A 427 -9.96 12.95 -9.85
N HIS A 428 -9.20 12.19 -9.06
CA HIS A 428 -7.86 12.55 -8.59
C HIS A 428 -6.85 12.23 -9.68
N ILE A 429 -6.25 13.26 -10.26
CA ILE A 429 -5.18 13.15 -11.25
C ILE A 429 -3.88 13.25 -10.48
N GLU A 430 -3.26 12.11 -10.22
CA GLU A 430 -2.08 12.00 -9.36
C GLU A 430 -0.82 12.60 -10.02
N ALA A 431 0.26 12.69 -9.24
CA ALA A 431 1.53 13.19 -9.74
C ALA A 431 2.03 12.38 -10.95
N GLY A 432 2.49 13.08 -11.98
CA GLY A 432 2.97 12.46 -13.21
C GLY A 432 2.76 13.34 -14.44
N THR A 433 3.43 12.96 -15.52
CA THR A 433 3.27 13.60 -16.83
C THR A 433 2.27 12.81 -17.67
N TYR A 434 1.23 13.48 -18.14
CA TYR A 434 0.13 12.91 -18.93
C TYR A 434 0.20 13.43 -20.37
N PRO A 435 0.70 12.63 -21.33
CA PRO A 435 0.68 13.00 -22.74
C PRO A 435 -0.75 13.03 -23.28
N ILE A 436 -1.19 14.18 -23.80
CA ILE A 436 -2.52 14.37 -24.34
C ILE A 436 -2.45 14.37 -25.87
N THR A 437 -2.83 13.24 -26.46
CA THR A 437 -2.97 13.07 -27.92
C THR A 437 -4.43 12.91 -28.36
N THR A 438 -5.36 12.83 -27.41
CA THR A 438 -6.81 12.70 -27.63
C THR A 438 -7.56 13.60 -26.67
N GLN A 439 -8.68 14.16 -27.13
CA GLN A 439 -9.49 15.08 -26.33
C GLN A 439 -10.13 14.37 -25.13
N ILE A 440 -9.96 14.96 -23.95
CA ILE A 440 -10.64 14.59 -22.70
C ILE A 440 -12.01 15.28 -22.70
N ASN A 441 -13.07 14.50 -22.53
CA ASN A 441 -14.44 15.02 -22.47
C ASN A 441 -14.96 14.93 -21.04
N LEU A 442 -15.01 16.07 -20.35
CA LEU A 442 -15.63 16.18 -19.02
C LEU A 442 -17.14 16.42 -19.21
N ASN A 443 -17.88 15.32 -19.38
CA ASN A 443 -19.29 15.35 -19.80
C ASN A 443 -20.30 15.01 -18.69
N LYS A 444 -19.83 14.56 -17.53
CA LYS A 444 -20.67 14.25 -16.37
C LYS A 444 -20.90 15.49 -15.50
N ALA A 445 -22.14 15.70 -15.08
CA ALA A 445 -22.51 16.84 -14.25
C ALA A 445 -21.88 16.75 -12.85
N GLY A 446 -21.45 17.90 -12.32
CA GLY A 446 -20.91 18.06 -10.98
C GLY A 446 -19.54 17.44 -10.73
N VAL A 447 -18.90 16.82 -11.74
CA VAL A 447 -17.61 16.15 -11.53
C VAL A 447 -16.50 17.17 -11.30
N THR A 448 -15.62 16.87 -10.35
CA THR A 448 -14.37 17.60 -10.13
C THR A 448 -13.20 16.84 -10.76
N LEU A 449 -12.44 17.49 -11.64
CA LEU A 449 -11.09 17.05 -12.01
C LEU A 449 -10.11 17.76 -11.09
N LEU A 450 -9.47 17.01 -10.20
CA LEU A 450 -8.52 17.53 -9.23
C LEU A 450 -7.10 17.13 -9.64
N GLY A 451 -6.27 18.11 -10.00
CA GLY A 451 -4.85 17.94 -10.17
C GLY A 451 -4.15 17.89 -8.82
N GLU A 452 -3.59 16.73 -8.47
CA GLU A 452 -2.74 16.59 -7.30
C GLU A 452 -1.37 17.25 -7.56
N PRO A 453 -0.63 17.67 -6.51
CA PRO A 453 0.69 18.26 -6.67
C PRO A 453 1.62 17.39 -7.53
N GLY A 454 2.12 17.95 -8.63
CA GLY A 454 2.99 17.24 -9.58
C GLY A 454 2.27 16.62 -10.78
N ALA A 455 0.94 16.76 -10.90
CA ALA A 455 0.19 16.38 -12.10
C ALA A 455 0.38 17.41 -13.23
N GLU A 456 0.95 16.98 -14.35
CA GLU A 456 1.20 17.82 -15.53
C GLU A 456 0.62 17.18 -16.80
N LEU A 457 -0.31 17.87 -17.45
CA LEU A 457 -0.86 17.46 -18.75
C LEU A 457 -0.08 18.16 -19.87
N ILE A 458 0.49 17.38 -20.80
CA ILE A 458 1.24 17.90 -21.94
C ILE A 458 0.49 17.59 -23.23
N LEU A 459 -0.06 18.61 -23.87
CA LEU A 459 -0.66 18.51 -25.21
C LEU A 459 0.43 18.21 -26.25
N GLN A 460 0.21 17.17 -27.06
CA GLN A 460 1.11 16.69 -28.12
C GLN A 460 0.37 16.48 -29.45
N ALA A 461 -0.79 17.12 -29.62
CA ALA A 461 -1.59 17.05 -30.83
C ALA A 461 -2.35 18.36 -31.05
N ASP A 462 -2.67 18.68 -32.31
CA ASP A 462 -3.46 19.87 -32.68
C ASP A 462 -4.97 19.67 -32.42
N ILE A 463 -5.32 19.58 -31.13
CA ILE A 463 -6.68 19.35 -30.62
C ILE A 463 -6.95 20.26 -29.41
N ILE A 464 -8.20 20.33 -28.99
CA ILE A 464 -8.56 20.88 -27.68
C ILE A 464 -8.34 19.75 -26.65
N PRO A 465 -7.42 19.87 -25.68
CA PRO A 465 -7.15 18.79 -24.74
C PRO A 465 -8.33 18.54 -23.79
N LEU A 466 -9.01 19.57 -23.30
CA LEU A 466 -10.14 19.43 -22.37
C LEU A 466 -11.39 20.15 -22.88
N LEU A 467 -12.43 19.38 -23.20
CA LEU A 467 -13.77 19.90 -23.49
C LEU A 467 -14.71 19.61 -22.31
N ILE A 468 -15.31 20.65 -21.74
CA ILE A 468 -16.24 20.55 -20.61
C ILE A 468 -17.67 20.71 -21.14
N THR A 469 -18.46 19.63 -21.06
CA THR A 469 -19.89 19.62 -21.41
C THR A 469 -20.80 19.21 -20.24
N GLY A 470 -20.24 18.78 -19.11
CA GLY A 470 -20.98 18.55 -17.87
C GLY A 470 -21.25 19.87 -17.15
N SER A 471 -22.51 20.14 -16.80
CA SER A 471 -22.84 21.29 -15.96
C SER A 471 -22.22 21.16 -14.57
N ASP A 472 -21.97 22.28 -13.90
CA ASP A 472 -21.49 22.30 -12.51
C ASP A 472 -20.13 21.62 -12.31
N ALA A 473 -19.40 21.35 -13.40
CA ALA A 473 -18.10 20.71 -13.36
C ALA A 473 -17.02 21.66 -12.80
N THR A 474 -16.09 21.10 -12.03
CA THR A 474 -14.95 21.83 -11.49
C THR A 474 -13.65 21.27 -12.06
N VAL A 475 -12.74 22.14 -12.46
CA VAL A 475 -11.36 21.80 -12.79
C VAL A 475 -10.46 22.57 -11.85
N GLN A 476 -9.71 21.84 -11.03
CA GLN A 476 -8.98 22.42 -9.91
C GLN A 476 -7.54 21.92 -9.85
N GLY A 477 -6.59 22.82 -9.63
CA GLY A 477 -5.19 22.47 -9.33
C GLY A 477 -4.40 21.85 -10.49
N LEU A 478 -4.93 21.82 -11.71
CA LEU A 478 -4.22 21.20 -12.84
C LEU A 478 -3.10 22.10 -13.37
N THR A 479 -2.00 21.46 -13.75
CA THR A 479 -0.97 22.06 -14.59
C THR A 479 -1.13 21.57 -16.03
N MET A 480 -1.25 22.48 -16.99
CA MET A 480 -1.40 22.15 -18.41
C MET A 480 -0.41 22.93 -19.27
N THR A 481 0.30 22.23 -20.16
CA THR A 481 1.20 22.83 -21.15
C THR A 481 1.23 22.04 -22.47
N SER A 482 2.01 22.49 -23.44
CA SER A 482 2.15 21.84 -24.74
C SER A 482 3.60 21.81 -25.20
N ASP A 483 3.96 20.79 -25.98
CA ASP A 483 5.31 20.65 -26.53
C ASP A 483 5.65 21.74 -27.57
N ILE A 484 4.66 22.16 -28.36
CA ILE A 484 4.72 23.29 -29.30
C ILE A 484 3.46 24.17 -29.14
N PRO A 485 3.45 25.43 -29.61
CA PRO A 485 2.26 26.26 -29.49
C PRO A 485 1.25 25.84 -30.56
N TYR A 486 0.27 25.01 -30.20
CA TYR A 486 -0.84 24.63 -31.10
C TYR A 486 -1.86 25.77 -31.24
N PRO A 487 -2.46 25.99 -32.42
CA PRO A 487 -3.47 27.03 -32.64
C PRO A 487 -4.84 26.68 -32.03
N LYS A 488 -4.86 26.31 -30.74
CA LYS A 488 -6.00 25.81 -29.98
C LYS A 488 -6.01 26.37 -28.55
N GLU A 489 -7.15 26.30 -27.91
CA GLU A 489 -7.32 26.45 -26.47
C GLU A 489 -6.99 25.16 -25.72
N PHE A 490 -6.49 25.28 -24.48
CA PHE A 490 -6.34 24.14 -23.58
C PHE A 490 -7.69 23.66 -23.04
N ILE A 491 -8.54 24.58 -22.60
CA ILE A 491 -9.85 24.27 -22.04
C ILE A 491 -10.94 24.97 -22.85
N GLN A 492 -11.90 24.21 -23.36
CA GLN A 492 -13.13 24.73 -23.92
C GLN A 492 -14.31 24.47 -22.98
N ILE A 493 -15.02 25.53 -22.59
CA ILE A 493 -16.19 25.47 -21.70
C ILE A 493 -17.47 25.49 -22.54
N GLY A 494 -18.22 24.39 -22.54
CA GLY A 494 -19.49 24.25 -23.25
C GLY A 494 -20.70 23.99 -22.36
N ALA A 495 -20.59 24.23 -21.04
CA ALA A 495 -21.63 23.96 -20.06
C ALA A 495 -21.76 25.08 -19.01
N PRO A 496 -22.95 25.24 -18.40
CA PRO A 496 -23.15 26.26 -17.36
C PRO A 496 -22.50 25.87 -16.02
N ASN A 497 -22.29 26.87 -15.17
CA ASN A 497 -21.81 26.71 -13.79
C ASN A 497 -20.41 26.06 -13.66
N VAL A 498 -19.59 26.15 -14.71
CA VAL A 498 -18.24 25.57 -14.70
C VAL A 498 -17.28 26.42 -13.88
N ARG A 499 -16.45 25.76 -13.07
CA ARG A 499 -15.48 26.39 -12.17
C ARG A 499 -14.06 25.96 -12.54
N LEU A 500 -13.18 26.91 -12.84
CA LEU A 500 -11.75 26.69 -13.03
C LEU A 500 -11.02 27.36 -11.87
N ILE A 501 -10.41 26.57 -10.98
CA ILE A 501 -9.85 27.06 -9.70
C ILE A 501 -8.39 26.65 -9.54
N GLY A 502 -7.49 27.61 -9.32
CA GLY A 502 -6.11 27.27 -8.91
C GLY A 502 -5.29 26.53 -9.97
N ASN A 503 -5.68 26.57 -11.24
CA ASN A 503 -4.97 25.88 -12.32
C ASN A 503 -3.79 26.71 -12.82
N THR A 504 -2.74 26.05 -13.31
CA THR A 504 -1.61 26.68 -14.00
C THR A 504 -1.59 26.24 -15.46
N ILE A 505 -1.80 27.17 -16.39
CA ILE A 505 -1.88 26.85 -17.82
C ILE A 505 -0.90 27.73 -18.60
N PHE A 506 0.01 27.12 -19.35
CA PHE A 506 1.03 27.87 -20.07
C PHE A 506 1.44 27.22 -21.38
N GLY A 507 1.82 28.06 -22.35
CA GLY A 507 2.38 27.60 -23.62
C GLY A 507 3.91 27.63 -23.61
N PRO A 508 4.55 27.00 -24.62
CA PRO A 508 5.98 27.18 -24.85
C PRO A 508 6.30 28.64 -25.21
N GLU A 509 7.53 29.06 -24.94
CA GLU A 509 7.98 30.42 -25.26
C GLU A 509 7.87 30.73 -26.75
N GLN A 510 7.44 31.94 -27.07
CA GLN A 510 7.32 32.45 -28.43
C GLN A 510 8.08 33.77 -28.55
N PRO A 511 8.90 33.96 -29.61
CA PRO A 511 9.69 35.18 -29.74
C PRO A 511 8.77 36.40 -30.01
N PRO A 512 9.09 37.59 -29.47
CA PRO A 512 8.38 38.81 -29.86
C PRO A 512 8.58 39.14 -31.36
N PRO A 513 7.67 39.91 -31.98
CA PRO A 513 6.54 40.59 -31.36
C PRO A 513 5.34 39.64 -31.11
N MET A 514 4.57 39.89 -30.04
CA MET A 514 3.38 39.09 -29.68
C MET A 514 2.30 39.06 -30.77
N ALA A 515 2.31 40.01 -31.72
CA ALA A 515 1.45 39.99 -32.90
C ALA A 515 1.62 38.75 -33.78
N ASP A 516 2.81 38.13 -33.78
CA ASP A 516 3.16 36.99 -34.62
C ASP A 516 2.97 35.64 -33.92
N TRP A 517 2.62 35.63 -32.62
CA TRP A 517 2.46 34.41 -31.84
C TRP A 517 1.36 33.51 -32.40
N VAL A 518 1.56 32.19 -32.39
CA VAL A 518 0.50 31.23 -32.70
C VAL A 518 -0.65 31.43 -31.72
N VAL A 519 -1.88 31.30 -32.20
CA VAL A 519 -3.09 31.60 -31.44
C VAL A 519 -3.44 30.46 -30.46
N ASN A 520 -2.55 30.21 -29.50
CA ASN A 520 -2.76 29.28 -28.39
C ASN A 520 -3.41 30.00 -27.19
N ARG A 521 -4.40 29.38 -26.57
CA ARG A 521 -5.19 30.02 -25.49
C ARG A 521 -5.28 29.14 -24.26
N ALA A 522 -5.37 29.71 -23.05
CA ALA A 522 -5.65 28.89 -21.87
C ALA A 522 -7.10 28.40 -21.90
N VAL A 523 -8.05 29.33 -22.03
CA VAL A 523 -9.49 29.05 -21.91
C VAL A 523 -10.30 29.72 -23.01
N VAL A 524 -11.30 29.02 -23.54
CA VAL A 524 -12.35 29.58 -24.41
C VAL A 524 -13.71 29.15 -23.90
N SER A 525 -14.62 30.10 -23.64
CA SER A 525 -16.04 29.75 -23.45
C SER A 525 -16.71 29.55 -24.80
N GLN A 526 -17.70 28.66 -24.92
CA GLN A 526 -18.61 28.66 -26.07
C GLN A 526 -19.61 29.82 -25.94
N VAL A 527 -20.29 30.17 -27.04
CA VAL A 527 -21.34 31.21 -27.02
C VAL A 527 -22.47 30.85 -26.04
N ASN A 528 -23.03 31.84 -25.36
CA ASN A 528 -24.11 31.68 -24.36
C ASN A 528 -23.75 30.83 -23.13
N THR A 529 -22.46 30.65 -22.80
CA THR A 529 -22.06 29.91 -21.59
C THR A 529 -22.36 30.74 -20.34
N VAL A 530 -23.15 30.22 -19.41
CA VAL A 530 -23.58 31.00 -18.23
C VAL A 530 -22.88 30.58 -16.94
N ASN A 531 -22.64 31.57 -16.08
CA ASN A 531 -22.11 31.40 -14.73
C ASN A 531 -20.76 30.67 -14.67
N VAL A 532 -19.82 31.06 -15.53
CA VAL A 532 -18.43 30.58 -15.47
C VAL A 532 -17.69 31.25 -14.31
N LEU A 533 -16.92 30.49 -13.54
CA LEU A 533 -16.01 31.03 -12.53
C LEU A 533 -14.56 30.69 -12.88
N LEU A 534 -13.73 31.71 -13.10
CA LEU A 534 -12.28 31.57 -13.13
C LEU A 534 -11.71 32.21 -11.88
N GLN A 535 -11.12 31.40 -11.00
CA GLN A 535 -10.61 31.88 -9.73
C GLN A 535 -9.19 31.37 -9.44
N GLN A 536 -8.28 32.26 -9.03
CA GLN A 536 -6.94 31.88 -8.55
C GLN A 536 -6.09 31.09 -9.58
N ASN A 537 -6.40 31.16 -10.86
CA ASN A 537 -5.61 30.51 -11.89
C ASN A 537 -4.38 31.34 -12.28
N THR A 538 -3.35 30.69 -12.82
CA THR A 538 -2.16 31.31 -13.38
C THR A 538 -2.04 30.98 -14.87
N PHE A 539 -2.01 32.00 -15.73
CA PHE A 539 -1.87 31.84 -17.18
C PHE A 539 -0.65 32.60 -17.71
N TYR A 540 0.20 31.95 -18.50
CA TYR A 540 1.35 32.64 -19.08
C TYR A 540 1.93 32.02 -20.35
N SER A 541 2.73 32.79 -21.10
CA SER A 541 3.37 32.35 -22.36
C SER A 541 2.37 31.84 -23.41
N LEU A 542 1.25 32.56 -23.55
CA LEU A 542 0.13 32.22 -24.43
C LEU A 542 -0.26 33.42 -25.28
N ARG A 543 -0.88 33.21 -26.44
CA ARG A 543 -1.53 34.32 -27.17
C ARG A 543 -2.61 34.97 -26.33
N THR A 544 -3.41 34.16 -25.64
CA THR A 544 -4.53 34.65 -24.83
C THR A 544 -4.68 33.85 -23.54
N GLY A 545 -4.93 34.51 -22.42
CA GLY A 545 -5.38 33.84 -21.21
C GLY A 545 -6.77 33.24 -21.44
N MET A 546 -7.82 34.05 -21.42
CA MET A 546 -9.17 33.61 -21.78
C MET A 546 -9.76 34.42 -22.94
N TYR A 547 -10.33 33.74 -23.93
CA TYR A 547 -11.25 34.36 -24.90
C TYR A 547 -12.69 34.07 -24.46
N ILE A 548 -13.46 35.13 -24.26
CA ILE A 548 -14.78 35.08 -23.64
C ILE A 548 -15.80 35.37 -24.74
N ASN A 549 -16.40 34.31 -25.29
CA ASN A 549 -17.31 34.41 -26.43
C ASN A 549 -18.65 35.11 -26.06
N PRO A 550 -19.39 35.59 -27.09
CA PRO A 550 -20.66 36.30 -26.91
C PRO A 550 -21.63 35.65 -25.95
N ASP A 551 -22.30 36.51 -25.17
CA ASP A 551 -23.32 36.15 -24.19
C ASP A 551 -22.83 35.23 -23.06
N THR A 552 -21.50 35.09 -22.90
CA THR A 552 -20.93 34.42 -21.73
C THR A 552 -21.17 35.27 -20.47
N THR A 553 -21.58 34.65 -19.37
CA THR A 553 -21.70 35.31 -18.05
C THR A 553 -20.82 34.61 -17.03
N GLY A 554 -20.35 35.35 -16.01
CA GLY A 554 -19.46 34.77 -15.01
C GLY A 554 -18.63 35.77 -14.24
N ALA A 555 -17.72 35.24 -13.43
CA ALA A 555 -16.77 36.00 -12.63
C ALA A 555 -15.35 35.51 -12.86
N ILE A 556 -14.42 36.45 -13.04
CA ILE A 556 -13.01 36.20 -13.32
C ILE A 556 -12.23 36.91 -12.21
N ASN A 557 -11.84 36.18 -11.17
CA ASN A 557 -11.37 36.75 -9.93
C ASN A 557 -10.01 36.22 -9.48
N ASN A 558 -9.15 37.10 -9.00
CA ASN A 558 -7.89 36.73 -8.33
C ASN A 558 -6.96 35.85 -9.18
N ASN A 559 -7.01 35.95 -10.52
CA ASN A 559 -6.12 35.21 -11.40
C ASN A 559 -4.81 35.99 -11.63
N VAL A 560 -3.74 35.29 -11.98
CA VAL A 560 -2.45 35.87 -12.38
C VAL A 560 -2.25 35.63 -13.87
N VAL A 561 -2.08 36.67 -14.66
CA VAL A 561 -1.85 36.52 -16.12
C VAL A 561 -0.67 37.36 -16.57
N TYR A 562 0.28 36.76 -17.28
CA TYR A 562 1.49 37.46 -17.74
C TYR A 562 2.09 36.83 -19.00
N ASN A 563 2.96 37.57 -19.69
CA ASN A 563 3.58 37.14 -20.93
C ASN A 563 2.54 36.65 -21.97
N THR A 564 1.46 37.41 -22.15
CA THR A 564 0.43 37.14 -23.15
C THR A 564 0.15 38.33 -24.06
N LYS A 565 -0.35 38.08 -25.28
CA LYS A 565 -0.80 39.19 -26.16
C LYS A 565 -2.05 39.87 -25.57
N GLY A 566 -2.93 39.10 -24.97
CA GLY A 566 -4.11 39.63 -24.29
C GLY A 566 -4.49 38.73 -23.12
N GLY A 567 -4.53 39.27 -21.91
CA GLY A 567 -4.88 38.49 -20.72
C GLY A 567 -6.31 37.94 -20.83
N PHE A 568 -7.28 38.85 -20.91
CA PHE A 568 -8.69 38.53 -21.07
C PHE A 568 -9.31 39.26 -22.26
N LEU A 569 -9.83 38.52 -23.23
CA LEU A 569 -10.51 39.07 -24.41
C LEU A 569 -12.02 38.92 -24.24
N VAL A 570 -12.70 40.04 -24.03
CA VAL A 570 -14.15 40.11 -23.89
C VAL A 570 -14.77 40.37 -25.27
N ASP A 571 -15.48 39.38 -25.80
CA ASP A 571 -16.25 39.48 -27.04
C ASP A 571 -17.74 39.44 -26.72
N ARG A 572 -18.38 40.60 -26.54
CA ARG A 572 -19.84 40.71 -26.31
C ARG A 572 -20.33 39.86 -25.12
N ALA A 573 -19.48 39.68 -24.10
CA ALA A 573 -19.77 38.90 -22.90
C ALA A 573 -20.07 39.79 -21.69
N PHE A 574 -20.73 39.24 -20.67
CA PHE A 574 -21.14 39.92 -19.44
C PHE A 574 -20.47 39.28 -18.21
N THR A 575 -19.15 39.41 -18.12
CA THR A 575 -18.33 38.88 -17.02
C THR A 575 -17.84 40.00 -16.09
N THR A 576 -17.73 39.71 -14.80
CA THR A 576 -17.11 40.61 -13.82
C THR A 576 -15.64 40.25 -13.57
N PHE A 577 -14.83 41.25 -13.21
CA PHE A 577 -13.40 41.08 -12.95
C PHE A 577 -13.01 41.74 -11.63
N THR A 578 -12.34 41.01 -10.74
CA THR A 578 -11.84 41.59 -9.47
C THR A 578 -10.57 40.88 -9.00
N GLY A 579 -9.58 41.65 -8.54
CA GLY A 579 -8.36 41.17 -7.91
C GLY A 579 -7.41 40.42 -8.85
N ASN A 580 -7.62 40.48 -10.18
CA ASN A 580 -6.67 39.89 -11.11
C ASN A 580 -5.38 40.70 -11.14
N SER A 581 -4.25 40.01 -11.29
CA SER A 581 -2.91 40.57 -11.19
C SER A 581 -2.05 40.20 -12.40
N TRP A 582 -1.00 41.00 -12.62
CA TRP A 582 -0.20 40.97 -13.85
C TRP A 582 1.28 40.82 -13.51
N GLY A 583 1.98 39.96 -14.25
CA GLY A 583 3.36 39.55 -13.95
C GLY A 583 4.41 40.06 -14.93
N THR A 584 5.62 39.52 -14.84
CA THR A 584 6.75 39.78 -15.75
C THR A 584 7.17 38.47 -16.42
N PRO A 585 7.38 38.42 -17.76
CA PRO A 585 7.18 39.48 -18.74
C PRO A 585 5.73 40.01 -18.79
N PRO A 586 5.50 41.30 -19.09
CA PRO A 586 4.16 41.87 -19.08
C PRO A 586 3.29 41.32 -20.23
N ASN A 587 1.98 41.46 -20.09
CA ASN A 587 1.06 41.29 -21.23
C ASN A 587 1.19 42.49 -22.19
N GLU A 588 0.81 42.34 -23.47
CA GLU A 588 0.62 43.50 -24.35
C GLU A 588 -0.64 44.29 -23.93
N PHE A 589 -1.71 43.59 -23.55
CA PHE A 589 -2.89 44.16 -22.91
C PHE A 589 -3.43 43.20 -21.84
N ASP A 590 -3.87 43.71 -20.71
CA ASP A 590 -4.38 42.89 -19.60
C ASP A 590 -5.85 42.51 -19.82
N ILE A 591 -6.70 43.49 -20.13
CA ILE A 591 -8.11 43.29 -20.45
C ILE A 591 -8.44 44.00 -21.76
N VAL A 592 -9.05 43.28 -22.71
CA VAL A 592 -9.44 43.79 -24.03
C VAL A 592 -10.94 43.70 -24.18
N LEU A 593 -11.60 44.85 -24.41
CA LEU A 593 -13.03 44.93 -24.74
C LEU A 593 -13.16 45.03 -26.26
N LEU A 594 -13.56 43.93 -26.91
CA LEU A 594 -13.63 43.85 -28.37
C LEU A 594 -14.87 44.56 -28.93
N GLU A 595 -14.82 44.88 -30.23
CA GLU A 595 -15.89 45.54 -30.99
C GLU A 595 -17.26 44.91 -30.72
N GLY A 596 -18.25 45.74 -30.38
CA GLY A 596 -19.60 45.31 -30.07
C GLY A 596 -19.84 44.88 -28.61
N THR A 597 -18.81 44.85 -27.77
CA THR A 597 -18.99 44.69 -26.31
C THR A 597 -19.74 45.90 -25.74
N THR A 598 -20.60 45.70 -24.74
CA THR A 598 -21.47 46.75 -24.21
C THR A 598 -20.69 47.94 -23.63
N MET A 599 -21.20 49.16 -23.87
CA MET A 599 -20.74 50.40 -23.21
C MET A 599 -21.31 50.55 -21.79
N GLY A 600 -22.34 49.79 -21.44
CA GLY A 600 -22.96 49.79 -20.12
C GLY A 600 -22.33 48.77 -19.17
N PRO A 601 -22.98 48.50 -18.02
CA PRO A 601 -22.55 47.46 -17.09
C PRO A 601 -22.35 46.10 -17.79
N PRO A 602 -21.31 45.33 -17.43
CA PRO A 602 -20.39 45.56 -16.31
C PRO A 602 -19.14 46.41 -16.64
N TYR A 603 -19.07 47.08 -17.81
CA TYR A 603 -17.88 47.80 -18.29
C TYR A 603 -18.08 49.31 -18.48
N ASP A 604 -19.02 49.91 -17.76
CA ASP A 604 -19.35 51.34 -17.83
C ASP A 604 -18.27 52.23 -17.17
N ASN A 605 -17.48 51.68 -16.24
CA ASN A 605 -16.42 52.41 -15.55
C ASN A 605 -15.04 51.72 -15.72
N LEU A 606 -14.33 52.07 -16.80
CA LEU A 606 -13.02 51.50 -17.11
C LEU A 606 -11.94 51.83 -16.08
N ALA A 607 -12.01 53.00 -15.44
CA ALA A 607 -11.06 53.38 -14.41
C ALA A 607 -11.20 52.51 -13.16
N GLN A 608 -12.45 52.20 -12.76
CA GLN A 608 -12.72 51.27 -11.67
C GLN A 608 -12.34 49.84 -12.06
N LEU A 609 -12.68 49.39 -13.26
CA LEU A 609 -12.28 48.07 -13.77
C LEU A 609 -10.76 47.87 -13.71
N SER A 610 -9.99 48.88 -14.13
CA SER A 610 -8.52 48.89 -14.02
C SER A 610 -8.07 48.83 -12.56
N ALA A 611 -8.61 49.70 -11.70
CA ALA A 611 -8.20 49.79 -10.28
C ALA A 611 -8.52 48.51 -9.49
N ASP A 612 -9.66 47.87 -9.75
CA ASP A 612 -10.09 46.63 -9.10
C ASP A 612 -9.24 45.42 -9.52
N ASN A 613 -8.43 45.55 -10.57
CA ASN A 613 -7.59 44.49 -11.11
C ASN A 613 -6.15 44.97 -11.22
N ASP A 614 -5.58 45.45 -10.10
CA ASP A 614 -4.17 45.80 -9.96
C ASP A 614 -3.62 46.77 -11.02
N ASN A 615 -4.43 47.78 -11.38
CA ASN A 615 -4.14 48.77 -12.41
C ASN A 615 -3.95 48.18 -13.82
N ALA A 616 -4.83 47.24 -14.18
CA ALA A 616 -4.85 46.58 -15.48
C ALA A 616 -4.80 47.57 -16.65
N THR A 617 -3.98 47.27 -17.65
CA THR A 617 -4.00 47.94 -18.94
C THR A 617 -5.25 47.52 -19.74
N ILE A 618 -6.18 48.45 -19.90
CA ILE A 618 -7.44 48.22 -20.64
C ILE A 618 -7.31 48.66 -22.09
N SER A 619 -7.55 47.75 -23.04
CA SER A 619 -7.72 48.05 -24.46
C SER A 619 -9.21 48.11 -24.79
N ASP A 620 -9.77 49.32 -24.93
CA ASP A 620 -11.17 49.51 -25.32
C ASP A 620 -11.31 49.66 -26.83
N GLN A 621 -11.95 48.68 -27.48
CA GLN A 621 -12.16 48.59 -28.93
C GLN A 621 -13.66 48.54 -29.30
N ARG A 622 -14.53 48.86 -28.34
CA ARG A 622 -15.99 48.69 -28.44
C ARG A 622 -16.66 49.46 -29.57
#